data_AF-T1APC1-F1
#
_entry.id   AF-T1APC1-F1
#
_cell.length_a   1.000
_cell.length_b   1.000
_cell.length_c   1.000
_cell.angle_alpha   90.00
_cell.angle_beta   90.00
_cell.angle_gamma   90.00
#
_symmetry.space_group_name_H-M   'P 1'
#
loop_
_entity.id
_entity.type
_entity.pdbx_description
1 polymer ?
#
loop_
_entity_poly.entity_id
_entity_poly.type
_entity_poly.pdbx_seq_one_letter_code
_entity_poly.pdbx_strand_id
1 'polypeptide(L)'
;REVEVKDLELRLKEAGGGKAASGAASSGDLQKELHALKSKEQALSAEAERLAREVSELNRRYVQLDARLKARAESGGRPNQLAAVDFLLSQRNLGKLPGIRGTVEELARFDAQFKTALQMAGGNRFQALVVETDQVAEQCIQLLRQEKRGRATFLPLNRMLPGRPHGKSLLVSKADGAQGFAIDLVQFDESLRAAFWYVFGETVIMADLARARSQMGGVRLVTLQGDLIEATGAISGGYLDPSVQGRGADSAVELKRVGDELREKSEAESAARAELGKVSDRLRVVAQELATRSIQDQAQQSTRKVLEGDLGTAREKLGAARARITAATRAADAATAALAEAEASVGRLAASLAELKARIAHAQEQYLGQLPEALGARLRALQEAAQRTGEERVKANGELQSVRAS
;
A
#
# COMPACT_ATOMS: atom_id res chain seq x y z
N ARG A 1 -32.38 -19.67 -40.38
CA ARG A 1 -31.93 -20.79 -39.51
C ARG A 1 -30.42 -21.02 -39.59
N GLU A 2 -29.80 -21.28 -40.75
CA GLU A 2 -28.32 -21.42 -40.77
C GLU A 2 -27.57 -20.12 -40.47
N VAL A 3 -28.05 -18.99 -41.00
CA VAL A 3 -27.51 -17.65 -40.71
C VAL A 3 -27.66 -17.30 -39.23
N GLU A 4 -28.78 -17.67 -38.62
CA GLU A 4 -29.10 -17.45 -37.20
C GLU A 4 -28.17 -18.27 -36.28
N VAL A 5 -27.89 -19.54 -36.62
CA VAL A 5 -26.90 -20.36 -35.89
C VAL A 5 -25.51 -19.75 -36.00
N LYS A 6 -25.10 -19.30 -37.20
CA LYS A 6 -23.80 -18.64 -37.40
C LYS A 6 -23.68 -17.31 -36.63
N ASP A 7 -24.74 -16.51 -36.59
CA ASP A 7 -24.78 -15.25 -35.83
C ASP A 7 -24.63 -15.51 -34.32
N LEU A 8 -25.36 -16.49 -33.78
CA LEU A 8 -25.25 -16.89 -32.37
C LEU A 8 -23.87 -17.47 -32.03
N GLU A 9 -23.25 -18.25 -32.93
CA GLU A 9 -21.87 -18.73 -32.77
C GLU A 9 -20.86 -17.58 -32.76
N LEU A 10 -21.05 -16.56 -33.59
CA LEU A 10 -20.21 -15.37 -33.61
C LEU A 10 -20.34 -14.58 -32.30
N ARG A 11 -21.57 -14.29 -31.86
CA ARG A 11 -21.86 -13.59 -30.59
C ARG A 11 -21.31 -14.33 -29.37
N LEU A 12 -21.38 -15.67 -29.37
CA LEU A 12 -20.81 -16.50 -28.32
C LEU A 12 -19.27 -16.41 -28.31
N LYS A 13 -18.65 -16.37 -29.50
CA LYS A 13 -17.21 -16.21 -29.67
C LYS A 13 -16.74 -14.82 -29.23
N GLU A 14 -17.51 -13.78 -29.50
CA GLU A 14 -17.26 -12.42 -29.02
C GLU A 14 -17.40 -12.33 -27.49
N ALA A 15 -18.44 -12.94 -26.92
CA ALA A 15 -18.64 -13.03 -25.47
C ALA A 15 -17.55 -13.87 -24.76
N GLY A 16 -16.98 -14.88 -25.44
CA GLY A 16 -15.89 -15.71 -24.93
C GLY A 16 -14.48 -15.17 -25.21
N GLY A 17 -14.33 -14.29 -26.19
CA GLY A 17 -13.07 -13.73 -26.69
C GLY A 17 -12.53 -12.54 -25.90
N GLY A 18 -13.28 -12.04 -24.91
CA GLY A 18 -12.88 -10.92 -24.05
C GLY A 18 -11.68 -11.16 -23.12
N LYS A 19 -10.89 -12.21 -23.32
CA LYS A 19 -9.67 -12.49 -22.55
C LYS A 19 -8.41 -11.76 -23.03
N ALA A 20 -8.45 -10.93 -24.08
CA ALA A 20 -7.20 -10.50 -24.74
C ALA A 20 -7.01 -8.99 -24.97
N ALA A 21 -7.89 -8.08 -24.54
CA ALA A 21 -7.83 -6.69 -25.02
C ALA A 21 -7.74 -5.57 -23.96
N SER A 22 -7.52 -5.84 -22.68
CA SER A 22 -7.16 -4.77 -21.74
C SER A 22 -6.07 -5.23 -20.79
N GLY A 23 -5.01 -4.43 -20.64
CA GLY A 23 -3.91 -4.64 -19.70
C GLY A 23 -4.32 -4.55 -18.22
N ALA A 24 -5.54 -4.95 -17.88
CA ALA A 24 -6.07 -4.99 -16.52
C ALA A 24 -5.74 -6.35 -15.87
N ALA A 25 -4.93 -6.31 -14.81
CA ALA A 25 -4.50 -7.46 -14.00
C ALA A 25 -5.61 -8.49 -13.81
N SER A 26 -5.34 -9.79 -13.99
CA SER A 26 -6.40 -10.80 -13.94
C SER A 26 -7.07 -10.87 -12.55
N SER A 27 -8.30 -11.38 -12.47
CA SER A 27 -9.00 -11.55 -11.17
C SER A 27 -8.16 -12.37 -10.16
N GLY A 28 -7.37 -13.33 -10.66
CA GLY A 28 -6.41 -14.08 -9.84
C GLY A 28 -5.20 -13.27 -9.38
N ASP A 29 -4.73 -12.30 -10.19
CA ASP A 29 -3.62 -11.42 -9.79
C ASP A 29 -4.07 -10.42 -8.72
N LEU A 30 -5.28 -9.88 -8.85
CA LEU A 30 -5.88 -9.01 -7.84
C LEU A 30 -6.13 -9.74 -6.51
N GLN A 31 -6.52 -11.02 -6.55
CA GLN A 31 -6.66 -11.84 -5.34
C GLN A 31 -5.30 -12.08 -4.64
N LYS A 32 -4.24 -12.33 -5.41
CA LYS A 32 -2.87 -12.45 -4.86
C LYS A 32 -2.39 -11.13 -4.26
N GLU A 33 -2.61 -10.01 -4.96
CA GLU A 33 -2.29 -8.67 -4.46
C GLU A 33 -3.05 -8.37 -3.17
N LEU A 34 -4.35 -8.67 -3.10
CA LEU A 34 -5.17 -8.49 -1.90
C LEU A 34 -4.63 -9.30 -0.70
N HIS A 35 -4.27 -10.57 -0.92
CA HIS A 35 -3.67 -11.40 0.14
C HIS A 35 -2.32 -10.85 0.60
N ALA A 36 -1.46 -10.42 -0.33
CA ALA A 36 -0.17 -9.82 -0.01
C ALA A 36 -0.37 -8.52 0.80
N LEU A 37 -1.28 -7.63 0.36
CA LEU A 37 -1.59 -6.39 1.05
C LEU A 37 -2.16 -6.63 2.46
N LYS A 38 -3.07 -7.61 2.63
CA LYS A 38 -3.59 -8.00 3.96
C LYS A 38 -2.49 -8.46 4.90
N SER A 39 -1.57 -9.30 4.40
CA SER A 39 -0.44 -9.77 5.22
C SER A 39 0.49 -8.62 5.61
N LYS A 40 0.72 -7.68 4.68
CA LYS A 40 1.54 -6.49 4.92
C LYS A 40 0.85 -5.51 5.89
N GLU A 41 -0.46 -5.33 5.79
CA GLU A 41 -1.27 -4.52 6.71
C GLU A 41 -1.19 -5.08 8.14
N GLN A 42 -1.36 -6.39 8.31
CA GLN A 42 -1.23 -7.03 9.62
C GLN A 42 0.17 -6.84 10.23
N ALA A 43 1.22 -7.02 9.43
CA ALA A 43 2.59 -6.82 9.88
C ALA A 43 2.87 -5.35 10.27
N LEU A 44 2.46 -4.40 9.44
CA LEU A 44 2.61 -2.96 9.71
C LEU A 44 1.78 -2.51 10.92
N SER A 45 0.57 -3.05 11.09
CA SER A 45 -0.28 -2.77 12.24
C SER A 45 0.37 -3.23 13.54
N ALA A 46 0.86 -4.48 13.57
CA ALA A 46 1.58 -5.02 14.72
C ALA A 46 2.85 -4.21 15.06
N GLU A 47 3.59 -3.77 14.04
CA GLU A 47 4.77 -2.92 14.20
C GLU A 47 4.41 -1.54 14.77
N ALA A 48 3.38 -0.90 14.22
CA ALA A 48 2.90 0.40 14.69
C ALA A 48 2.40 0.34 16.14
N GLU A 49 1.70 -0.74 16.52
CA GLU A 49 1.28 -0.95 17.91
C GLU A 49 2.46 -1.18 18.85
N ARG A 50 3.49 -1.93 18.41
CA ARG A 50 4.71 -2.14 19.20
C ARG A 50 5.43 -0.82 19.44
N LEU A 51 5.67 -0.04 18.38
CA LEU A 51 6.32 1.27 18.48
C LEU A 51 5.52 2.24 19.36
N ALA A 52 4.19 2.25 19.24
CA ALA A 52 3.34 3.09 20.09
C ALA A 52 3.47 2.76 21.58
N ARG A 53 3.65 1.47 21.94
CA ARG A 53 3.91 1.05 23.33
C ARG A 53 5.27 1.54 23.81
N GLU A 54 6.33 1.34 23.00
CA GLU A 54 7.68 1.82 23.30
C GLU A 54 7.72 3.35 23.50
N VAL A 55 7.08 4.11 22.61
CA VAL A 55 6.95 5.57 22.73
C VAL A 55 6.22 5.97 24.02
N SER A 56 5.14 5.27 24.37
CA SER A 56 4.40 5.55 25.62
C SER A 56 5.26 5.31 26.87
N GLU A 57 6.02 4.22 26.90
CA GLU A 57 6.94 3.89 28.00
C GLU A 57 8.09 4.88 28.11
N LEU A 58 8.73 5.22 26.99
CA LEU A 58 9.80 6.22 26.94
C LEU A 58 9.28 7.60 27.37
N ASN A 59 8.09 8.00 26.93
CA ASN A 59 7.48 9.26 27.33
C ASN A 59 7.18 9.30 28.83
N ARG A 60 6.65 8.21 29.41
CA ARG A 60 6.49 8.10 30.87
C ARG A 60 7.81 8.25 31.60
N ARG A 61 8.87 7.58 31.12
CA ARG A 61 10.21 7.67 31.72
C ARG A 61 10.79 9.09 31.61
N TYR A 62 10.63 9.73 30.46
CA TYR A 62 11.05 11.11 30.24
C TYR A 62 10.37 12.08 31.20
N VAL A 63 9.04 12.03 31.32
CA VAL A 63 8.27 12.88 32.23
C VAL A 63 8.68 12.66 33.69
N GLN A 64 8.93 11.41 34.11
CA GLN A 64 9.40 11.12 35.46
C GLN A 64 10.79 11.68 35.74
N LEU A 65 11.73 11.56 34.79
CA LEU A 65 13.08 12.10 34.91
C LEU A 65 13.06 13.64 34.94
N ASP A 66 12.28 14.27 34.06
CA ASP A 66 12.10 15.73 33.99
C ASP A 66 11.49 16.28 35.30
N ALA A 67 10.46 15.61 35.85
CA ALA A 67 9.86 15.99 37.13
C ALA A 67 10.86 15.88 38.30
N ARG A 68 11.69 14.83 38.33
CA ARG A 68 12.74 14.67 39.36
C ARG A 68 13.80 15.76 39.28
N LEU A 69 14.18 16.18 38.08
CA LEU A 69 15.13 17.28 37.87
C LEU A 69 14.54 18.62 38.33
N LYS A 70 13.29 18.91 37.97
CA LYS A 70 12.58 20.14 38.38
C LYS A 70 12.38 20.24 39.89
N ALA A 71 11.90 19.18 40.54
CA ALA A 71 11.70 19.16 41.99
C ALA A 71 13.02 19.39 42.77
N ARG A 72 14.15 18.97 42.20
CA ARG A 72 15.48 19.21 42.77
C ARG A 72 15.92 20.66 42.59
N ALA A 73 15.65 21.27 41.44
CA ALA A 73 15.93 22.69 41.21
C ALA A 73 15.15 23.58 42.21
N GLU A 74 13.91 23.18 42.54
CA GLU A 74 13.03 23.90 43.47
C GLU A 74 13.43 23.70 44.96
N SER A 75 13.85 22.51 45.37
CA SER A 75 14.20 22.20 46.77
C SER A 75 15.53 22.82 47.25
N GLY A 76 16.37 23.34 46.33
CA GLY A 76 17.70 23.90 46.63
C GLY A 76 17.75 25.40 46.94
N GLY A 77 16.62 26.11 47.03
CA GLY A 77 16.57 27.51 47.46
C GLY A 77 17.37 28.50 46.60
N ARG A 78 17.61 28.22 45.31
CA ARG A 78 18.32 29.11 44.38
C ARG A 78 17.37 29.60 43.27
N PRO A 79 16.59 30.68 43.49
CA PRO A 79 15.29 30.75 42.84
C PRO A 79 15.26 31.18 41.36
N ASN A 80 16.34 31.74 40.77
CA ASN A 80 16.20 32.39 39.45
C ASN A 80 17.27 32.06 38.40
N GLN A 81 18.44 31.53 38.79
CA GLN A 81 19.54 31.30 37.83
C GLN A 81 19.52 29.91 37.22
N LEU A 82 19.18 28.88 38.01
CA LEU A 82 19.05 27.50 37.52
C LEU A 82 17.85 27.35 36.59
N ALA A 83 16.69 27.90 36.97
CA ALA A 83 15.49 27.88 36.13
C ALA A 83 15.68 28.54 34.75
N ALA A 84 16.48 29.62 34.69
CA ALA A 84 16.84 30.29 33.44
C ALA A 84 17.69 29.38 32.53
N VAL A 85 18.69 28.72 33.14
CA VAL A 85 19.59 27.79 32.45
C VAL A 85 18.81 26.58 31.94
N ASP A 86 17.98 25.95 32.79
CA ASP A 86 17.15 24.80 32.42
C ASP A 86 16.21 25.10 31.26
N PHE A 87 15.55 26.27 31.29
CA PHE A 87 14.70 26.72 30.20
C PHE A 87 15.47 26.88 28.88
N LEU A 88 16.66 27.49 28.90
CA LEU A 88 17.46 27.68 27.69
C LEU A 88 17.99 26.35 27.15
N LEU A 89 18.43 25.44 28.03
CA LEU A 89 18.82 24.09 27.65
C LEU A 89 17.65 23.30 27.06
N SER A 90 16.43 23.48 27.57
CA SER A 90 15.24 22.86 26.98
C SER A 90 14.96 23.41 25.57
N GLN A 91 15.10 24.72 25.35
CA GLN A 91 14.93 25.31 24.02
C GLN A 91 16.04 24.85 23.04
N ARG A 92 17.29 24.69 23.52
CA ARG A 92 18.38 24.07 22.76
C ARG A 92 18.02 22.65 22.33
N ASN A 93 17.56 21.82 23.27
CA ASN A 93 17.24 20.41 23.00
C ASN A 93 16.06 20.26 22.03
N LEU A 94 15.13 21.23 22.01
CA LEU A 94 14.06 21.32 21.01
C LEU A 94 14.52 21.86 19.64
N GLY A 95 15.79 22.23 19.49
CA GLY A 95 16.37 22.76 18.26
C GLY A 95 16.02 24.23 17.97
N LYS A 96 15.39 24.94 18.91
CA LYS A 96 14.94 26.33 18.72
C LYS A 96 16.04 27.38 18.92
N LEU A 97 17.07 27.03 19.69
CA LEU A 97 18.24 27.88 19.95
C LEU A 97 19.53 27.13 19.60
N PRO A 98 19.91 27.07 18.31
CA PRO A 98 21.21 26.54 17.92
C PRO A 98 22.35 27.42 18.46
N GLY A 99 23.53 26.83 18.63
CA GLY A 99 24.74 27.54 19.08
C GLY A 99 24.97 27.56 20.60
N ILE A 100 24.05 27.03 21.41
CA ILE A 100 24.32 26.72 22.82
C ILE A 100 25.01 25.36 22.90
N ARG A 101 26.27 25.32 23.37
CA ARG A 101 27.03 24.08 23.53
C ARG A 101 26.59 23.31 24.78
N GLY A 102 26.33 24.02 25.88
CA GLY A 102 25.86 23.47 27.14
C GLY A 102 26.38 24.26 28.33
N THR A 103 26.12 23.80 29.55
CA THR A 103 26.76 24.37 30.73
C THR A 103 28.18 23.83 30.89
N VAL A 104 29.03 24.54 31.65
CA VAL A 104 30.37 24.01 31.98
C VAL A 104 30.26 22.69 32.74
N GLU A 105 29.22 22.50 33.56
CA GLU A 105 28.95 21.21 34.21
C GLU A 105 28.64 20.08 33.23
N GLU A 106 27.76 20.30 32.22
CA GLU A 106 27.44 19.29 31.20
C GLU A 106 28.69 18.86 30.40
N LEU A 107 29.59 19.82 30.16
CA LEU A 107 30.77 19.68 29.32
C LEU A 107 32.01 19.17 30.07
N ALA A 108 31.95 19.06 31.39
CA ALA A 108 33.07 18.61 32.22
C ALA A 108 33.01 17.11 32.51
N ARG A 109 34.19 16.51 32.70
CA ARG A 109 34.37 15.16 33.24
C ARG A 109 35.38 15.22 34.38
N PHE A 110 35.09 14.50 35.47
CA PHE A 110 35.85 14.55 36.71
C PHE A 110 36.22 13.16 37.18
N ASP A 111 37.45 12.99 37.69
CA ASP A 111 37.81 11.81 38.45
C ASP A 111 37.11 11.83 39.81
N ALA A 112 36.67 10.65 40.29
CA ALA A 112 35.91 10.54 41.53
C ALA A 112 36.63 11.14 42.74
N GLN A 113 37.97 11.03 42.78
CA GLN A 113 38.81 11.56 43.85
C GLN A 113 38.78 13.09 43.98
N PHE A 114 38.57 13.82 42.87
CA PHE A 114 38.56 15.29 42.86
C PHE A 114 37.16 15.89 42.73
N LYS A 115 36.13 15.06 42.58
CA LYS A 115 34.75 15.49 42.30
C LYS A 115 34.26 16.57 43.26
N THR A 116 34.42 16.36 44.58
CA THR A 116 34.00 17.30 45.61
C THR A 116 34.75 18.64 45.51
N ALA A 117 36.08 18.58 45.42
CA ALA A 117 36.92 19.76 45.31
C ALA A 117 36.63 20.56 44.04
N LEU A 118 36.46 19.89 42.90
CA LEU A 118 36.19 20.54 41.62
C LEU A 118 34.78 21.15 41.61
N GLN A 119 33.79 20.47 42.18
CA GLN A 119 32.44 21.02 42.38
C GLN A 119 32.46 22.32 43.20
N MET A 120 33.24 22.36 44.28
CA MET A 120 33.41 23.57 45.10
C MET A 120 34.24 24.65 44.40
N ALA A 121 35.25 24.26 43.64
CA ALA A 121 36.05 25.19 42.84
C ALA A 121 35.20 25.92 41.80
N GLY A 122 34.34 25.22 41.05
CA GLY A 122 33.48 25.86 40.05
C GLY A 122 32.24 26.55 40.64
N GLY A 123 31.68 26.05 41.74
CA GLY A 123 30.57 26.67 42.46
C GLY A 123 29.41 27.08 41.52
N ASN A 124 28.88 28.29 41.70
CA ASN A 124 27.81 28.81 40.84
C ASN A 124 28.24 29.04 39.38
N ARG A 125 29.55 29.18 39.11
CA ARG A 125 30.05 29.41 37.75
C ARG A 125 29.94 28.17 36.86
N PHE A 126 29.73 26.98 37.43
CA PHE A 126 29.45 25.76 36.65
C PHE A 126 28.20 25.84 35.78
N GLN A 127 27.20 26.61 36.22
CA GLN A 127 25.93 26.78 35.50
C GLN A 127 26.03 27.82 34.38
N ALA A 128 27.20 28.41 34.14
CA ALA A 128 27.40 29.32 33.03
C ALA A 128 27.28 28.56 31.70
N LEU A 129 26.54 29.14 30.76
CA LEU A 129 26.24 28.57 29.45
C LEU A 129 27.35 28.91 28.45
N VAL A 130 28.00 27.89 27.91
CA VAL A 130 28.95 28.01 26.81
C VAL A 130 28.18 28.13 25.50
N VAL A 131 28.43 29.22 24.76
CA VAL A 131 27.79 29.51 23.48
C VAL A 131 28.82 29.82 22.42
N GLU A 132 28.51 29.54 21.16
CA GLU A 132 29.46 29.70 20.06
C GLU A 132 29.84 31.16 19.83
N THR A 133 28.86 32.07 19.88
CA THR A 133 29.08 33.50 19.65
C THR A 133 28.35 34.41 20.64
N ASP A 134 28.81 35.66 20.74
CA ASP A 134 28.12 36.71 21.50
C ASP A 134 26.72 37.02 20.96
N GLN A 135 26.45 36.82 19.67
CA GLN A 135 25.08 36.96 19.13
C GLN A 135 24.12 35.90 19.69
N VAL A 136 24.59 34.65 19.86
CA VAL A 136 23.77 33.59 20.49
C VAL A 136 23.46 33.95 21.95
N ALA A 137 24.44 34.50 22.68
CA ALA A 137 24.22 35.00 24.04
C ALA A 137 23.15 36.10 24.08
N GLU A 138 23.21 37.07 23.16
CA GLU A 138 22.23 38.15 23.07
C GLU A 138 20.81 37.61 22.82
N GLN A 139 20.64 36.68 21.88
CA GLN A 139 19.36 36.03 21.60
C GLN A 139 18.79 35.34 22.83
N CYS A 140 19.62 34.60 23.57
CA CYS A 140 19.21 33.94 24.81
C CYS A 140 18.76 34.96 25.87
N ILE A 141 19.49 36.07 26.01
CA ILE A 141 19.15 37.14 26.96
C ILE A 141 17.81 37.78 26.59
N GLN A 142 17.57 38.07 25.31
CA GLN A 142 16.30 38.63 24.85
C GLN A 142 15.15 37.68 25.12
N LEU A 143 15.32 36.39 24.85
CA LEU A 143 14.31 35.38 25.14
C LEU A 143 14.00 35.28 26.63
N LEU A 144 15.02 35.24 27.49
CA LEU A 144 14.82 35.22 28.94
C LEU A 144 14.06 36.46 29.44
N ARG A 145 14.30 37.64 28.85
CA ARG A 145 13.56 38.87 29.18
C ARG A 145 12.10 38.80 28.73
N GLN A 146 11.86 38.36 27.49
CA GLN A 146 10.51 38.23 26.92
C GLN A 146 9.66 37.27 27.74
N GLU A 147 10.24 36.12 28.10
CA GLU A 147 9.57 35.05 28.84
C GLU A 147 9.63 35.25 30.38
N LYS A 148 10.32 36.30 30.85
CA LYS A 148 10.55 36.61 32.28
C LYS A 148 11.14 35.44 33.08
N ARG A 149 12.03 34.65 32.48
CA ARG A 149 12.57 33.40 33.07
C ARG A 149 13.90 33.57 33.80
N GLY A 150 14.08 34.68 34.50
CA GLY A 150 15.26 34.90 35.34
C GLY A 150 16.50 35.34 34.56
N ARG A 151 17.68 34.97 35.05
CA ARG A 151 18.98 35.46 34.57
C ARG A 151 19.96 34.31 34.42
N ALA A 152 20.80 34.34 33.40
CA ALA A 152 21.87 33.36 33.19
C ALA A 152 23.19 34.07 32.84
N THR A 153 24.30 33.36 33.02
CA THR A 153 25.64 33.82 32.60
C THR A 153 26.03 33.08 31.33
N PHE A 154 26.52 33.81 30.33
CA PHE A 154 26.90 33.28 29.02
C PHE A 154 28.40 33.45 28.78
N LEU A 155 29.01 32.43 28.18
CA LEU A 155 30.43 32.31 27.88
C LEU A 155 30.61 32.19 26.36
N PRO A 156 30.62 33.32 25.63
CA PRO A 156 30.73 33.32 24.16
C PRO A 156 32.16 33.02 23.71
N LEU A 157 32.36 31.83 23.13
CA LEU A 157 33.70 31.31 22.79
C LEU A 157 34.48 32.24 21.85
N ASN A 158 33.80 32.92 20.93
CA ASN A 158 34.43 33.88 20.00
C ASN A 158 34.96 35.17 20.66
N ARG A 159 34.59 35.47 21.92
CA ARG A 159 35.06 36.66 22.66
C ARG A 159 35.93 36.31 23.87
N MET A 160 35.89 35.07 24.34
CA MET A 160 36.62 34.69 25.55
C MET A 160 38.12 34.59 25.29
N LEU A 161 38.89 35.12 26.24
CA LEU A 161 40.35 35.01 26.23
C LEU A 161 40.79 33.95 27.23
N PRO A 162 41.76 33.09 26.87
CA PRO A 162 42.37 32.19 27.84
C PRO A 162 43.18 33.02 28.85
N GLY A 163 42.99 32.77 30.14
CA GLY A 163 43.83 33.38 31.15
C GLY A 163 45.04 32.51 31.49
N ARG A 164 45.89 33.06 32.36
CA ARG A 164 47.10 32.41 32.86
C ARG A 164 47.20 32.64 34.37
N PRO A 165 47.73 31.67 35.13
CA PRO A 165 47.88 31.81 36.57
C PRO A 165 48.92 32.89 36.91
N HIS A 166 48.69 33.60 38.00
CA HIS A 166 49.64 34.59 38.49
C HIS A 166 50.83 33.92 39.20
N GLY A 167 51.91 34.67 39.38
CA GLY A 167 53.16 34.17 39.96
C GLY A 167 52.99 33.49 41.32
N LYS A 168 52.14 34.04 42.21
CA LYS A 168 51.87 33.42 43.52
C LYS A 168 51.18 32.07 43.37
N SER A 169 50.16 31.97 42.52
CA SER A 169 49.40 30.74 42.29
C SER A 169 50.27 29.63 41.68
N LEU A 170 51.25 29.99 40.84
CA LEU A 170 52.26 29.06 40.31
C LEU A 170 53.22 28.51 41.37
N LEU A 171 53.54 29.30 42.40
CA LEU A 171 54.34 28.83 43.54
C LEU A 171 53.49 27.92 44.43
N VAL A 172 52.26 28.33 44.72
CA VAL A 172 51.34 27.59 45.58
C VAL A 172 50.93 26.25 44.96
N SER A 173 50.78 26.16 43.63
CA SER A 173 50.48 24.88 42.96
C SER A 173 51.58 23.83 43.08
N LYS A 174 52.77 24.22 43.55
CA LYS A 174 53.93 23.36 43.82
C LYS A 174 54.24 23.23 45.32
N ALA A 175 53.44 23.86 46.18
CA ALA A 175 53.64 23.83 47.63
C ALA A 175 53.24 22.45 48.22
N ASP A 176 53.66 22.20 49.47
CA ASP A 176 53.27 20.97 50.17
C ASP A 176 51.75 20.80 50.24
N GLY A 177 51.28 19.60 49.87
CA GLY A 177 49.86 19.23 49.79
C GLY A 177 49.09 19.77 48.59
N ALA A 178 49.70 20.55 47.69
CA ALA A 178 49.04 20.97 46.46
C ALA A 178 48.85 19.79 45.49
N GLN A 179 47.66 19.69 44.89
CA GLN A 179 47.30 18.69 43.87
C GLN A 179 47.34 19.29 42.45
N GLY A 180 47.67 20.57 42.32
CA GLY A 180 47.70 21.30 41.04
C GLY A 180 46.51 22.27 40.88
N PHE A 181 46.40 22.87 39.69
CA PHE A 181 45.29 23.76 39.38
C PHE A 181 44.01 22.97 39.10
N ALA A 182 42.88 23.49 39.55
CA ALA A 182 41.58 22.86 39.34
C ALA A 182 41.27 22.64 37.85
N ILE A 183 41.67 23.57 36.97
CA ILE A 183 41.46 23.42 35.52
C ILE A 183 42.23 22.25 34.92
N ASP A 184 43.40 21.90 35.46
CA ASP A 184 44.24 20.81 34.94
C ASP A 184 43.77 19.43 35.43
N LEU A 185 42.90 19.40 36.45
CA LEU A 185 42.31 18.19 37.03
C LEU A 185 40.91 17.88 36.48
N VAL A 186 40.45 18.65 35.50
CA VAL A 186 39.15 18.47 34.83
C VAL A 186 39.40 18.08 33.38
N GLN A 187 38.68 17.07 32.89
CA GLN A 187 38.72 16.68 31.49
C GLN A 187 37.63 17.43 30.72
N PHE A 188 38.02 18.11 29.63
CA PHE A 188 37.14 18.84 28.73
C PHE A 188 37.79 19.02 27.34
N ASP A 189 37.02 19.47 26.36
CA ASP A 189 37.54 19.79 25.02
C ASP A 189 38.40 21.07 25.06
N GLU A 190 39.65 20.99 24.61
CA GLU A 190 40.62 22.08 24.67
C GLU A 190 40.15 23.37 23.97
N SER A 191 39.26 23.27 22.96
CA SER A 191 38.63 24.43 22.33
C SER A 191 37.79 25.28 23.31
N LEU A 192 37.42 24.69 24.46
CA LEU A 192 36.63 25.33 25.52
C LEU A 192 37.50 25.87 26.66
N ARG A 193 38.84 25.83 26.55
CA ARG A 193 39.75 26.21 27.65
C ARG A 193 39.45 27.58 28.24
N ALA A 194 39.11 28.57 27.42
CA ALA A 194 38.77 29.91 27.91
C ALA A 194 37.50 29.91 28.79
N ALA A 195 36.49 29.10 28.47
CA ALA A 195 35.29 28.93 29.27
C ALA A 195 35.57 28.23 30.60
N PHE A 196 36.39 27.17 30.58
CA PHE A 196 36.82 26.47 31.79
C PHE A 196 37.72 27.36 32.67
N TRP A 197 38.55 28.21 32.07
CA TRP A 197 39.34 29.21 32.79
C TRP A 197 38.46 30.23 33.53
N TYR A 198 37.33 30.65 32.97
CA TYR A 198 36.39 31.52 33.70
C TYR A 198 35.85 30.86 34.99
N VAL A 199 35.61 29.55 34.95
CA VAL A 199 35.06 28.81 36.08
C VAL A 199 36.12 28.55 37.15
N PHE A 200 37.24 27.94 36.76
CA PHE A 200 38.28 27.46 37.67
C PHE A 200 39.38 28.48 37.92
N GLY A 201 39.71 29.30 36.93
CA GLY A 201 40.79 30.28 36.97
C GLY A 201 42.10 29.68 37.49
N GLU A 202 42.73 30.40 38.40
CA GLU A 202 43.94 29.97 39.10
C GLU A 202 43.68 29.23 40.42
N THR A 203 42.49 28.64 40.59
CA THR A 203 42.17 27.91 41.82
C THR A 203 43.09 26.70 41.97
N VAL A 204 43.78 26.58 43.10
CA VAL A 204 44.65 25.45 43.42
C VAL A 204 43.90 24.46 44.32
N ILE A 205 43.97 23.17 43.98
CA ILE A 205 43.42 22.11 44.82
C ILE A 205 44.47 21.70 45.85
N MET A 206 44.08 21.61 47.11
CA MET A 206 44.92 21.27 48.26
C MET A 206 44.43 19.99 48.92
N ALA A 207 45.34 19.22 49.53
CA ALA A 207 44.98 17.98 50.21
C ALA A 207 44.04 18.22 51.41
N ASP A 208 44.33 19.24 52.21
CA ASP A 208 43.63 19.53 53.46
C ASP A 208 43.65 21.02 53.83
N LEU A 209 42.78 21.40 54.77
CA LEU A 209 42.59 22.79 55.18
C LEU A 209 43.81 23.37 55.91
N ALA A 210 44.55 22.56 56.68
CA ALA A 210 45.70 23.05 57.43
C ALA A 210 46.81 23.50 56.47
N ARG A 211 47.11 22.68 55.46
CA ARG A 211 48.06 23.03 54.39
C ARG A 211 47.56 24.19 53.53
N ALA A 212 46.28 24.21 53.16
CA ALA A 212 45.69 25.32 52.41
C ALA A 212 45.81 26.66 53.17
N ARG A 213 45.58 26.67 54.48
CA ARG A 213 45.70 27.87 55.32
C ARG A 213 47.10 28.48 55.31
N SER A 214 48.15 27.67 55.20
CA SER A 214 49.54 28.15 55.13
C SER A 214 49.84 28.95 53.84
N GLN A 215 49.05 28.75 52.78
CA GLN A 215 49.23 29.35 51.46
C GLN A 215 48.25 30.50 51.17
N MET A 216 47.53 30.97 52.18
CA MET A 216 46.46 31.97 52.03
C MET A 216 46.94 33.34 51.51
N GLY A 217 45.96 34.09 50.99
CA GLY A 217 46.10 35.48 50.55
C GLY A 217 46.55 35.57 49.10
N GLY A 218 45.74 36.18 48.24
CA GLY A 218 46.06 36.38 46.82
C GLY A 218 46.00 35.12 45.94
N VAL A 219 45.62 33.96 46.48
CA VAL A 219 45.36 32.72 45.72
C VAL A 219 44.09 32.08 46.24
N ARG A 220 43.24 31.59 45.32
CA ARG A 220 42.03 30.84 45.65
C ARG A 220 42.37 29.37 45.80
N LEU A 221 41.99 28.76 46.92
CA LEU A 221 42.36 27.40 47.29
C LEU A 221 41.10 26.58 47.58
N VAL A 222 41.09 25.31 47.21
CA VAL A 222 40.02 24.38 47.57
C VAL A 222 40.59 23.07 48.07
N THR A 223 40.11 22.56 49.20
CA THR A 223 40.56 21.28 49.75
C THR A 223 39.89 20.09 49.05
N LEU A 224 40.46 18.88 49.16
CA LEU A 224 39.82 17.65 48.67
C LEU A 224 38.43 17.41 49.30
N GLN A 225 38.24 17.87 50.55
CA GLN A 225 36.97 17.79 51.27
C GLN A 225 35.98 18.89 50.88
N GLY A 226 36.39 19.86 50.07
CA GLY A 226 35.53 20.91 49.54
C GLY A 226 35.50 22.21 50.36
N ASP A 227 36.45 22.41 51.28
CA ASP A 227 36.63 23.71 51.94
C ASP A 227 37.22 24.70 50.94
N LEU A 228 36.62 25.88 50.82
CA LEU A 228 37.00 26.93 49.90
C LEU A 228 37.66 28.08 50.67
N ILE A 229 38.85 28.48 50.22
CA ILE A 229 39.50 29.71 50.64
C ILE A 229 39.60 30.65 49.44
N GLU A 230 38.93 31.79 49.52
CA GLU A 230 39.00 32.82 48.49
C GLU A 230 40.33 33.56 48.54
N ALA A 231 40.74 34.16 47.41
CA ALA A 231 41.98 34.95 47.34
C ALA A 231 41.98 36.14 48.33
N THR A 232 40.80 36.64 48.72
CA THR A 232 40.63 37.66 49.75
C THR A 232 40.92 37.16 51.17
N GLY A 233 41.06 35.86 51.36
CA GLY A 233 41.23 35.21 52.67
C GLY A 233 39.93 34.75 53.32
N ALA A 234 38.77 34.94 52.69
CA ALA A 234 37.51 34.38 53.18
C ALA A 234 37.52 32.85 53.12
N ILE A 235 37.08 32.18 54.17
CA ILE A 235 37.03 30.72 54.27
C ILE A 235 35.58 30.27 54.39
N SER A 236 35.18 29.33 53.55
CA SER A 236 33.87 28.68 53.54
C SER A 236 34.08 27.17 53.60
N GLY A 237 33.50 26.50 54.59
CA GLY A 237 33.62 25.05 54.78
C GLY A 237 32.46 24.52 55.61
N GLY A 238 32.38 23.19 55.77
CA GLY A 238 31.30 22.53 56.50
C GLY A 238 30.97 21.15 55.94
N TYR A 239 29.92 20.53 56.48
CA TYR A 239 29.45 19.23 56.00
C TYR A 239 28.64 19.39 54.71
N LEU A 240 29.16 18.83 53.62
CA LEU A 240 28.42 18.69 52.38
C LEU A 240 27.71 17.33 52.38
N ASP A 241 26.37 17.34 52.32
CA ASP A 241 25.61 16.09 52.23
C ASP A 241 25.93 15.36 50.90
N PRO A 242 26.48 14.12 50.94
CA PRO A 242 26.80 13.35 49.74
C PRO A 242 25.59 13.08 48.83
N SER A 243 24.36 13.12 49.36
CA SER A 243 23.13 12.95 48.58
C SER A 243 22.83 14.14 47.64
N VAL A 244 23.32 15.33 48.00
CA VAL A 244 23.26 16.54 47.17
C VAL A 244 24.37 16.53 46.12
N GLN A 245 25.44 15.77 46.36
CA GLN A 245 26.65 15.71 45.55
C GLN A 245 26.48 14.83 44.29
N GLY A 246 26.28 15.47 43.14
CA GLY A 246 26.69 14.89 41.86
C GLY A 246 25.82 13.80 41.23
N ARG A 247 24.48 13.94 41.28
CA ARG A 247 23.56 13.24 40.36
C ARG A 247 22.96 14.14 39.27
N GLY A 248 23.39 15.41 39.17
CA GLY A 248 22.85 16.39 38.21
C GLY A 248 23.26 16.06 36.77
N ALA A 249 24.57 15.92 36.54
CA ALA A 249 25.14 15.57 35.24
C ALA A 249 24.62 14.21 34.71
N ASP A 250 24.63 13.15 35.53
CA ASP A 250 24.19 11.82 35.10
C ASP A 250 22.69 11.78 34.75
N SER A 251 21.85 12.47 35.52
CA SER A 251 20.40 12.51 35.27
C SER A 251 20.04 13.40 34.07
N ALA A 252 20.79 14.48 33.81
CA ALA A 252 20.61 15.31 32.62
C ALA A 252 21.06 14.60 31.34
N VAL A 253 22.17 13.85 31.40
CA VAL A 253 22.63 12.98 30.30
C VAL A 253 21.63 11.87 30.03
N GLU A 254 21.08 11.23 31.07
CA GLU A 254 20.05 10.21 30.92
C GLU A 254 18.75 10.79 30.32
N LEU A 255 18.31 11.97 30.77
CA LEU A 255 17.14 12.64 30.21
C LEU A 255 17.34 12.96 28.72
N LYS A 256 18.51 13.46 28.33
CA LYS A 256 18.83 13.72 26.91
C LYS A 256 18.80 12.43 26.10
N ARG A 257 19.44 11.36 26.58
CA ARG A 257 19.43 10.04 25.91
C ARG A 257 18.01 9.51 25.71
N VAL A 258 17.17 9.56 26.75
CA VAL A 258 15.76 9.11 26.67
C VAL A 258 14.95 10.02 25.73
N GLY A 259 15.24 11.33 25.69
CA GLY A 259 14.62 12.27 24.77
C GLY A 259 14.98 12.00 23.30
N ASP A 260 16.25 11.71 23.01
CA ASP A 260 16.71 11.36 21.67
C ASP A 260 16.08 10.02 21.21
N GLU A 261 16.06 9.01 22.09
CA GLU A 261 15.43 7.70 21.84
C GLU A 261 13.91 7.83 21.62
N LEU A 262 13.22 8.67 22.41
CA LEU A 262 11.79 8.96 22.25
C LEU A 262 11.51 9.62 20.89
N ARG A 263 12.36 10.55 20.46
CA ARG A 263 12.21 11.22 19.16
C ARG A 263 12.36 10.24 18.00
N GLU A 264 13.43 9.44 18.01
CA GLU A 264 13.68 8.43 16.98
C GLU A 264 12.50 7.44 16.86
N LYS A 265 12.02 6.92 18.00
CA LYS A 265 10.91 5.97 18.03
C LYS A 265 9.58 6.59 17.63
N SER A 266 9.34 7.86 17.98
CA SER A 266 8.13 8.59 17.57
C SER A 266 8.12 8.88 16.07
N GLU A 267 9.27 9.22 15.48
CA GLU A 267 9.41 9.39 14.03
C GLU A 267 9.18 8.05 13.30
N ALA A 268 9.71 6.94 13.83
CA ALA A 268 9.47 5.60 13.30
C ALA A 268 7.99 5.16 13.40
N GLU A 269 7.32 5.42 14.53
CA GLU A 269 5.89 5.14 14.72
C GLU A 269 5.04 5.91 13.69
N SER A 270 5.34 7.20 13.50
CA SER A 270 4.64 8.05 12.53
C SER A 270 4.80 7.54 11.11
N ALA A 271 6.02 7.16 10.72
CA ALA A 271 6.30 6.56 9.41
C ALA A 271 5.55 5.23 9.21
N ALA A 272 5.55 4.35 10.21
CA ALA A 272 4.83 3.08 10.15
C ALA A 272 3.32 3.28 9.98
N ARG A 273 2.72 4.24 10.70
CA ARG A 273 1.29 4.59 10.55
C ARG A 273 0.97 5.20 9.19
N ALA A 274 1.86 6.04 8.65
CA ALA A 274 1.67 6.60 7.31
C ALA A 274 1.69 5.52 6.23
N GLU A 275 2.61 4.55 6.32
CA GLU A 275 2.65 3.40 5.41
C GLU A 275 1.43 2.48 5.58
N LEU A 276 0.97 2.26 6.82
CA LEU A 276 -0.25 1.51 7.09
C LEU A 276 -1.47 2.16 6.43
N GLY A 277 -1.58 3.49 6.49
CA GLY A 277 -2.63 4.25 5.81
C GLY A 277 -2.62 4.03 4.29
N LYS A 278 -1.45 4.13 3.65
CA LYS A 278 -1.30 3.86 2.21
C LYS A 278 -1.69 2.43 1.83
N VAL A 279 -1.29 1.44 2.63
CA VAL A 279 -1.62 0.03 2.39
C VAL A 279 -3.12 -0.21 2.56
N SER A 280 -3.74 0.35 3.60
CA SER A 280 -5.19 0.27 3.85
C SER A 280 -5.98 0.90 2.69
N ASP A 281 -5.56 2.07 2.20
CA ASP A 281 -6.20 2.72 1.05
C ASP A 281 -6.08 1.87 -0.22
N ARG A 282 -4.90 1.30 -0.49
CA ARG A 282 -4.71 0.39 -1.64
C ARG A 282 -5.55 -0.88 -1.51
N LEU A 283 -5.65 -1.43 -0.30
CA LEU A 283 -6.47 -2.61 -0.03
C LEU A 283 -7.95 -2.34 -0.30
N ARG A 284 -8.45 -1.17 0.08
CA ARG A 284 -9.83 -0.74 -0.25
C ARG A 284 -10.05 -0.65 -1.76
N VAL A 285 -9.11 -0.06 -2.50
CA VAL A 285 -9.19 0.06 -3.97
C VAL A 285 -9.20 -1.32 -4.63
N VAL A 286 -8.25 -2.20 -4.28
CA VAL A 286 -8.16 -3.56 -4.84
C VAL A 286 -9.39 -4.40 -4.51
N ALA A 287 -9.93 -4.27 -3.30
CA ALA A 287 -11.17 -4.94 -2.90
C ALA A 287 -12.38 -4.48 -3.75
N GLN A 288 -12.46 -3.18 -4.05
CA GLN A 288 -13.51 -2.63 -4.90
C GLN A 288 -13.36 -3.09 -6.37
N GLU A 289 -12.13 -3.08 -6.90
CA GLU A 289 -11.83 -3.61 -8.24
C GLU A 289 -12.24 -5.07 -8.39
N LEU A 290 -11.96 -5.91 -7.38
CA LEU A 290 -12.38 -7.31 -7.34
C LEU A 290 -13.91 -7.47 -7.31
N ALA A 291 -14.61 -6.66 -6.52
CA ALA A 291 -16.07 -6.70 -6.46
C ALA A 291 -16.70 -6.33 -7.81
N THR A 292 -16.22 -5.24 -8.44
CA THR A 292 -16.71 -4.83 -9.76
C THR A 292 -16.43 -5.90 -10.82
N ARG A 293 -15.24 -6.51 -10.80
CA ARG A 293 -14.88 -7.55 -11.77
C ARG A 293 -15.67 -8.84 -11.55
N SER A 294 -15.93 -9.22 -10.30
CA SER A 294 -16.79 -10.37 -10.00
C SER A 294 -18.22 -10.18 -10.53
N ILE A 295 -18.77 -8.97 -10.46
CA ILE A 295 -20.10 -8.66 -11.02
C ILE A 295 -20.07 -8.74 -12.55
N GLN A 296 -19.02 -8.20 -13.19
CA GLN A 296 -18.83 -8.29 -14.64
C GLN A 296 -18.69 -9.75 -15.11
N ASP A 297 -17.89 -10.55 -14.42
CA ASP A 297 -17.70 -11.97 -14.73
C ASP A 297 -19.02 -12.74 -14.61
N GLN A 298 -19.82 -12.47 -13.57
CA GLN A 298 -21.16 -13.08 -13.41
C GLN A 298 -22.12 -12.67 -14.52
N ALA A 299 -22.17 -11.39 -14.89
CA ALA A 299 -23.03 -10.89 -15.97
C ALA A 299 -22.62 -11.46 -17.34
N GLN A 300 -21.32 -11.59 -17.60
CA GLN A 300 -20.83 -12.25 -18.82
C GLN A 300 -21.19 -13.74 -18.82
N GLN A 301 -21.06 -14.43 -17.69
CA GLN A 301 -21.40 -15.84 -17.56
C GLN A 301 -22.91 -16.09 -17.75
N SER A 302 -23.78 -15.23 -17.21
CA SER A 302 -25.23 -15.35 -17.43
C SER A 302 -25.61 -15.11 -18.89
N THR A 303 -25.03 -14.08 -19.51
CA THR A 303 -25.25 -13.77 -20.94
C THR A 303 -24.81 -14.94 -21.81
N ARG A 304 -23.66 -15.53 -21.49
CA ARG A 304 -23.14 -16.70 -22.20
C ARG A 304 -24.04 -17.92 -22.06
N LYS A 305 -24.58 -18.20 -20.86
CA LYS A 305 -25.53 -19.30 -20.65
C LYS A 305 -26.80 -19.13 -21.49
N VAL A 306 -27.32 -17.91 -21.59
CA VAL A 306 -28.49 -17.61 -22.44
C VAL A 306 -28.16 -17.88 -23.91
N LEU A 307 -27.04 -17.35 -24.41
CA LEU A 307 -26.60 -17.58 -25.79
C LEU A 307 -26.34 -19.07 -26.10
N GLU A 308 -25.79 -19.84 -25.15
CA GLU A 308 -25.61 -21.29 -25.29
C GLU A 308 -26.96 -22.02 -25.39
N GLY A 309 -27.95 -21.61 -24.58
CA GLY A 309 -29.32 -22.11 -24.66
C GLY A 309 -29.98 -21.79 -26.00
N ASP A 310 -29.92 -20.53 -26.44
CA ASP A 310 -30.48 -20.07 -27.71
C ASP A 310 -29.84 -20.82 -28.89
N LEU A 311 -28.52 -20.98 -28.88
CA LEU A 311 -27.78 -21.74 -29.89
C LEU A 311 -28.21 -23.22 -29.91
N GLY A 312 -28.43 -23.82 -28.73
CA GLY A 312 -28.98 -25.18 -28.61
C GLY A 312 -30.33 -25.31 -29.31
N THR A 313 -31.28 -24.43 -28.97
CA THR A 313 -32.62 -24.46 -29.59
C THR A 313 -32.59 -24.18 -31.09
N ALA A 314 -31.72 -23.27 -31.55
CA ALA A 314 -31.55 -22.95 -32.97
C ALA A 314 -30.98 -24.15 -33.74
N ARG A 315 -30.01 -24.87 -33.16
CA ARG A 315 -29.45 -26.11 -33.73
C ARG A 315 -30.49 -27.22 -33.82
N GLU A 316 -31.32 -27.41 -32.80
CA GLU A 316 -32.43 -28.38 -32.84
C GLU A 316 -33.44 -28.03 -33.94
N LYS A 317 -33.87 -26.76 -34.02
CA LYS A 317 -34.78 -26.29 -35.08
C LYS A 317 -34.18 -26.44 -36.47
N LEU A 318 -32.87 -26.21 -36.64
CA LEU A 318 -32.17 -26.41 -37.89
C LEU A 318 -32.10 -27.91 -38.25
N GLY A 319 -31.78 -28.77 -37.29
CA GLY A 319 -31.76 -30.22 -37.46
C GLY A 319 -33.12 -30.77 -37.88
N ALA A 320 -34.19 -30.35 -37.21
CA ALA A 320 -35.56 -30.73 -37.57
C ALA A 320 -35.95 -30.24 -38.99
N ALA A 321 -35.56 -29.03 -39.38
CA ALA A 321 -35.80 -28.52 -40.73
C ALA A 321 -35.03 -29.33 -41.78
N ARG A 322 -33.75 -29.65 -41.53
CA ARG A 322 -32.95 -30.50 -42.42
C ARG A 322 -33.56 -31.88 -42.57
N ALA A 323 -33.99 -32.51 -41.48
CA ALA A 323 -34.66 -33.81 -41.52
C ALA A 323 -35.96 -33.78 -42.34
N ARG A 324 -36.77 -32.72 -42.20
CA ARG A 324 -37.97 -32.51 -43.04
C ARG A 324 -37.63 -32.35 -44.51
N ILE A 325 -36.60 -31.57 -44.84
CA ILE A 325 -36.13 -31.42 -46.23
C ILE A 325 -35.70 -32.79 -46.76
N THR A 326 -34.87 -33.54 -46.04
CA THR A 326 -34.43 -34.88 -46.47
C THR A 326 -35.61 -35.84 -46.67
N ALA A 327 -36.60 -35.83 -45.77
CA ALA A 327 -37.80 -36.66 -45.90
C ALA A 327 -38.64 -36.25 -47.12
N ALA A 328 -38.83 -34.95 -47.35
CA ALA A 328 -39.54 -34.42 -48.50
C ALA A 328 -38.83 -34.75 -49.82
N THR A 329 -37.50 -34.66 -49.87
CA THR A 329 -36.70 -35.06 -51.03
C THR A 329 -36.88 -36.55 -51.33
N ARG A 330 -36.77 -37.42 -50.31
CA ARG A 330 -37.01 -38.87 -50.50
C ARG A 330 -38.44 -39.18 -50.97
N ALA A 331 -39.44 -38.48 -50.45
CA ALA A 331 -40.82 -38.64 -50.87
C ALA A 331 -41.02 -38.18 -52.33
N ALA A 332 -40.38 -37.07 -52.72
CA ALA A 332 -40.38 -36.60 -54.10
C ALA A 332 -39.70 -37.62 -55.03
N ASP A 333 -38.51 -38.13 -54.68
CA ASP A 333 -37.80 -39.15 -55.46
C ASP A 333 -38.65 -40.43 -55.63
N ALA A 334 -39.30 -40.89 -54.56
CA ALA A 334 -40.19 -42.04 -54.59
C ALA A 334 -41.43 -41.80 -55.47
N ALA A 335 -42.05 -40.62 -55.37
CA ALA A 335 -43.17 -40.24 -56.23
C ALA A 335 -42.76 -40.16 -57.70
N THR A 336 -41.56 -39.66 -57.99
CA THR A 336 -41.00 -39.58 -59.34
C THR A 336 -40.76 -40.98 -59.92
N ALA A 337 -40.22 -41.90 -59.11
CA ALA A 337 -40.04 -43.30 -59.51
C ALA A 337 -41.39 -44.01 -59.77
N ALA A 338 -42.38 -43.80 -58.90
CA ALA A 338 -43.72 -44.36 -59.07
C ALA A 338 -44.42 -43.80 -60.32
N LEU A 339 -44.24 -42.52 -60.64
CA LEU A 339 -44.74 -41.91 -61.87
C LEU A 339 -44.12 -42.58 -63.10
N ALA A 340 -42.79 -42.76 -63.12
CA ALA A 340 -42.10 -43.44 -64.22
C ALA A 340 -42.57 -44.89 -64.40
N GLU A 341 -42.82 -45.62 -63.29
CA GLU A 341 -43.37 -46.98 -63.35
C GLU A 341 -44.82 -46.99 -63.88
N ALA A 342 -45.64 -46.04 -63.44
CA ALA A 342 -47.01 -45.86 -63.93
C ALA A 342 -47.02 -45.54 -65.43
N GLU A 343 -46.17 -44.61 -65.90
CA GLU A 343 -46.00 -44.29 -67.31
C GLU A 343 -45.56 -45.52 -68.13
N ALA A 344 -44.60 -46.29 -67.63
CA ALA A 344 -44.19 -47.55 -68.26
C ALA A 344 -45.33 -48.58 -68.31
N SER A 345 -46.16 -48.67 -67.26
CA SER A 345 -47.34 -49.55 -67.22
C SER A 345 -48.40 -49.12 -68.23
N VAL A 346 -48.67 -47.82 -68.35
CA VAL A 346 -49.56 -47.25 -69.36
C VAL A 346 -49.03 -47.55 -70.75
N GLY A 347 -47.73 -47.41 -70.98
CA GLY A 347 -47.07 -47.81 -72.23
C GLY A 347 -47.28 -49.28 -72.57
N ARG A 348 -47.08 -50.19 -71.60
CA ARG A 348 -47.33 -51.64 -71.78
C ARG A 348 -48.79 -51.95 -72.08
N LEU A 349 -49.72 -51.35 -71.33
CA LEU A 349 -51.16 -51.53 -71.54
C LEU A 349 -51.60 -50.99 -72.90
N ALA A 350 -51.07 -49.84 -73.32
CA ALA A 350 -51.32 -49.28 -74.64
C ALA A 350 -50.83 -50.21 -75.76
N ALA A 351 -49.64 -50.81 -75.61
CA ALA A 351 -49.13 -51.81 -76.55
C ALA A 351 -50.00 -53.07 -76.59
N SER A 352 -50.41 -53.59 -75.43
CA SER A 352 -51.32 -54.74 -75.33
C SER A 352 -52.70 -54.45 -75.95
N LEU A 353 -53.23 -53.24 -75.76
CA LEU A 353 -54.46 -52.78 -76.41
C LEU A 353 -54.31 -52.73 -77.94
N ALA A 354 -53.18 -52.23 -78.43
CA ALA A 354 -52.89 -52.22 -79.87
C ALA A 354 -52.81 -53.64 -80.43
N GLU A 355 -52.15 -54.57 -79.72
CA GLU A 355 -52.07 -55.98 -80.11
C GLU A 355 -53.46 -56.66 -80.11
N LEU A 356 -54.25 -56.49 -79.05
CA LEU A 356 -55.61 -57.03 -78.97
C LEU A 356 -56.51 -56.47 -80.07
N LYS A 357 -56.41 -55.17 -80.36
CA LYS A 357 -57.12 -54.54 -81.49
C LYS A 357 -56.70 -55.17 -82.82
N ALA A 358 -55.41 -55.41 -83.03
CA ALA A 358 -54.90 -56.09 -84.22
C ALA A 358 -55.41 -57.53 -84.33
N ARG A 359 -55.45 -58.28 -83.22
CA ARG A 359 -56.01 -59.65 -83.17
C ARG A 359 -57.50 -59.68 -83.45
N ILE A 360 -58.26 -58.72 -82.90
CA ILE A 360 -59.69 -58.57 -83.19
C ILE A 360 -59.89 -58.26 -84.68
N ALA A 361 -59.12 -57.33 -85.25
CA ALA A 361 -59.19 -57.01 -86.68
C ALA A 361 -58.90 -58.26 -87.54
N HIS A 362 -57.84 -59.00 -87.21
CA HIS A 362 -57.49 -60.23 -87.92
C HIS A 362 -58.55 -61.33 -87.79
N ALA A 363 -59.11 -61.53 -86.59
CA ALA A 363 -60.19 -62.51 -86.38
C ALA A 363 -61.48 -62.10 -87.10
N GLN A 364 -61.80 -60.80 -87.15
CA GLN A 364 -62.93 -60.28 -87.92
C GLN A 364 -62.74 -60.52 -89.42
N GLU A 365 -61.52 -60.31 -89.93
CA GLU A 365 -61.15 -60.55 -91.33
C GLU A 365 -61.25 -62.04 -91.70
N GLN A 366 -60.77 -62.93 -90.82
CA GLN A 366 -60.93 -64.39 -90.97
C GLN A 366 -62.39 -64.84 -90.94
N TYR A 367 -63.20 -64.28 -90.03
CA TYR A 367 -64.63 -64.60 -89.93
C TYR A 367 -65.40 -64.14 -91.17
N LEU A 368 -65.08 -62.96 -91.70
CA LEU A 368 -65.62 -62.42 -92.96
C LEU A 368 -65.26 -63.27 -94.18
N GLY A 369 -64.13 -63.98 -94.17
CA GLY A 369 -63.72 -64.90 -95.24
C GLY A 369 -64.45 -66.25 -95.28
N GLN A 370 -65.17 -66.63 -94.21
CA GLN A 370 -65.87 -67.93 -94.10
C GLN A 370 -67.40 -67.84 -94.25
N LEU A 371 -67.96 -66.64 -94.45
CA LEU A 371 -69.40 -66.43 -94.61
C LEU A 371 -69.84 -66.63 -96.07
N PRO A 372 -70.95 -67.36 -96.34
CA PRO A 372 -71.57 -67.40 -97.67
C PRO A 372 -71.89 -65.98 -98.18
N GLU A 373 -71.66 -65.69 -99.47
CA GLU A 373 -71.70 -64.33 -100.05
C GLU A 373 -72.93 -63.47 -99.66
N ALA A 374 -74.08 -64.10 -99.42
CA ALA A 374 -75.31 -63.42 -99.02
C ALA A 374 -75.29 -62.81 -97.60
N LEU A 375 -74.48 -63.35 -96.67
CA LEU A 375 -74.38 -62.85 -95.29
C LEU A 375 -73.26 -61.82 -95.12
N GLY A 376 -72.17 -61.94 -95.89
CA GLY A 376 -71.03 -61.01 -95.86
C GLY A 376 -71.40 -59.57 -96.23
N ALA A 377 -72.28 -59.38 -97.24
CA ALA A 377 -72.75 -58.06 -97.65
C ALA A 377 -73.59 -57.36 -96.55
N ARG A 378 -74.42 -58.13 -95.84
CA ARG A 378 -75.31 -57.60 -94.80
C ARG A 378 -74.55 -57.20 -93.52
N LEU A 379 -73.45 -57.90 -93.24
CA LEU A 379 -72.59 -57.62 -92.09
C LEU A 379 -71.67 -56.41 -92.33
N ARG A 380 -71.16 -56.21 -93.56
CA ARG A 380 -70.42 -54.98 -93.93
C ARG A 380 -71.29 -53.72 -93.81
N ALA A 381 -72.54 -53.79 -94.24
CA ALA A 381 -73.48 -52.67 -94.10
C ALA A 381 -73.77 -52.32 -92.62
N LEU A 382 -73.87 -53.33 -91.74
CA LEU A 382 -74.02 -53.12 -90.29
C LEU A 382 -72.74 -52.57 -89.64
N GLN A 383 -71.56 -52.97 -90.12
CA GLN A 383 -70.28 -52.43 -89.63
C GLN A 383 -70.08 -50.96 -90.01
N GLU A 384 -70.42 -50.55 -91.23
CA GLU A 384 -70.38 -49.13 -91.62
C GLU A 384 -71.35 -48.30 -90.78
N ALA A 385 -72.55 -48.83 -90.48
CA ALA A 385 -73.50 -48.17 -89.59
C ALA A 385 -72.99 -48.06 -88.15
N ALA A 386 -72.30 -49.09 -87.64
CA ALA A 386 -71.72 -49.11 -86.30
C ALA A 386 -70.50 -48.17 -86.17
N GLN A 387 -69.66 -48.07 -87.21
CA GLN A 387 -68.55 -47.11 -87.23
C GLN A 387 -69.04 -45.67 -87.26
N ARG A 388 -70.06 -45.35 -88.08
CA ARG A 388 -70.68 -44.01 -88.08
C ARG A 388 -71.23 -43.63 -86.71
N THR A 389 -71.96 -44.54 -86.05
CA THR A 389 -72.49 -44.27 -84.70
C THR A 389 -71.39 -44.20 -83.63
N GLY A 390 -70.27 -44.90 -83.81
CA GLY A 390 -69.08 -44.77 -82.97
C GLY A 390 -68.41 -43.40 -83.10
N GLU A 391 -68.22 -42.91 -84.32
CA GLU A 391 -67.66 -41.57 -84.60
C GLU A 391 -68.57 -40.45 -84.09
N GLU A 392 -69.89 -40.59 -84.23
CA GLU A 392 -70.87 -39.66 -83.66
C GLU A 392 -70.82 -39.63 -82.13
N ARG A 393 -70.65 -40.79 -81.46
CA ARG A 393 -70.48 -40.83 -80.00
C ARG A 393 -69.19 -40.19 -79.53
N VAL A 394 -68.08 -40.35 -80.25
CA VAL A 394 -66.80 -39.71 -79.90
C VAL A 394 -66.89 -38.19 -80.07
N LYS A 395 -67.54 -37.71 -81.14
CA LYS A 395 -67.85 -36.28 -81.31
C LYS A 395 -68.74 -35.75 -80.18
N ALA A 396 -69.85 -36.43 -79.87
CA ALA A 396 -70.76 -36.01 -78.79
C ALA A 396 -70.09 -36.02 -77.41
N ASN A 397 -69.18 -36.97 -77.16
CA ASN A 397 -68.45 -37.04 -75.88
C ASN A 397 -67.33 -35.98 -75.80
N GLY A 398 -66.72 -35.62 -76.94
CA GLY A 398 -65.81 -34.47 -77.03
C GLY A 398 -66.53 -33.14 -76.81
N GLU A 399 -67.74 -32.99 -77.36
CA GLU A 399 -68.62 -31.84 -77.10
C GLU A 399 -69.02 -31.77 -75.62
N LEU A 400 -69.42 -32.89 -75.00
CA LEU A 400 -69.74 -32.97 -73.58
C LEU A 400 -68.54 -32.66 -72.66
N GLN A 401 -67.32 -33.07 -73.02
CA GLN A 401 -66.12 -32.70 -72.27
C GLN A 401 -65.77 -31.22 -72.42
N SER A 402 -66.06 -30.60 -73.58
CA SER A 402 -65.86 -29.17 -73.79
C SER A 402 -66.87 -28.30 -73.00
N VAL A 403 -68.10 -28.79 -72.83
CA VAL A 403 -69.15 -28.15 -71.98
C VAL A 403 -68.86 -28.32 -70.48
N ARG A 404 -68.12 -29.35 -70.09
CA ARG A 404 -67.71 -29.58 -68.68
C ARG A 404 -66.42 -28.84 -68.28
N ALA A 405 -65.70 -28.29 -69.25
CA ALA A 405 -64.48 -27.52 -69.06
C ALA A 405 -64.67 -26.00 -69.26
N SER A 406 -65.90 -25.58 -69.61
CA SER A 406 -66.42 -24.21 -69.45
C SER A 406 -67.16 -24.12 -68.13
#